data_AF-A0AAV2T1D8-F1
#
_entry.id   AF-A0AAV2T1D8-F1
#
_cell.length_a   1.000
_cell.length_b   1.000
_cell.length_c   1.000
_cell.angle_alpha   90.00
_cell.angle_beta   90.00
_cell.angle_gamma   90.00
#
_symmetry.space_group_name_H-M   'P 1'
#
loop_
_entity.id
_entity.type
_entity.pdbx_description
1 polymer ?
#
loop_
_entity_poly.entity_id
_entity_poly.type
_entity_poly.pdbx_seq_one_letter_code
_entity_poly.pdbx_strand_id
1 'polypeptide(L)'
;MRLLVLFALIGLSVAAPVYEVPENWDILCSICKGALSGIISLIKGDASKELIDEYVGKLCDKIPIFSGLCKEALDKLVNYVREHLGDGDETTACTAIHACKKETDTLILVNW
;
A
#
# COMPACT_ATOMS: atom_id res chain seq x y z
N MET A 1 38.33 8.95 -27.00
CA MET A 1 38.20 8.18 -25.74
C MET A 1 38.22 9.13 -24.54
N ARG A 2 37.14 9.92 -24.34
CA ARG A 2 36.94 10.79 -23.14
C ARG A 2 35.57 11.51 -23.11
N LEU A 3 34.54 10.94 -23.75
CA LEU A 3 33.19 11.54 -23.78
C LEU A 3 32.05 10.59 -23.39
N LEU A 4 32.36 9.36 -22.92
CA LEU A 4 31.35 8.36 -22.51
C LEU A 4 31.08 8.34 -21.00
N VAL A 5 31.80 9.13 -20.19
CA VAL A 5 31.69 9.11 -18.72
C VAL A 5 30.65 10.13 -18.20
N LEU A 6 30.18 11.05 -19.04
CA LEU A 6 29.20 12.06 -18.60
C LEU A 6 27.76 11.54 -18.48
N PHE A 7 27.43 10.42 -19.12
CA PHE A 7 26.10 9.80 -18.99
C PHE A 7 25.95 8.88 -17.76
N ALA A 8 27.04 8.50 -17.10
CA ALA A 8 26.99 7.73 -15.85
C ALA A 8 26.66 8.58 -14.61
N LEU A 9 26.67 9.92 -14.74
CA LEU A 9 26.26 10.85 -13.68
C LEU A 9 24.76 11.15 -13.70
N ILE A 10 24.08 10.85 -14.81
CA ILE A 10 22.63 10.88 -14.86
C ILE A 10 22.16 9.48 -14.50
N GLY A 11 22.31 9.14 -13.23
CA GLY A 11 21.59 8.03 -12.64
C GLY A 11 20.10 8.33 -12.77
N LEU A 12 19.50 7.90 -13.88
CA LEU A 12 18.06 7.85 -14.04
C LEU A 12 17.57 6.67 -13.20
N SER A 13 17.72 6.74 -11.88
CA SER A 13 16.67 6.20 -11.04
C SER A 13 15.50 7.14 -11.30
N VAL A 14 14.47 6.64 -11.98
CA VAL A 14 13.17 7.29 -11.91
C VAL A 14 12.83 7.37 -10.42
N ALA A 15 13.13 8.51 -9.81
CA ALA A 15 12.65 8.80 -8.48
C ALA A 15 11.13 8.74 -8.62
N ALA A 16 10.53 7.68 -8.09
CA ALA A 16 9.09 7.63 -7.94
C ALA A 16 8.66 8.96 -7.31
N PRO A 17 7.54 9.57 -7.76
CA PRO A 17 7.09 10.81 -7.16
C PRO A 17 6.99 10.61 -5.65
N VAL A 18 7.76 11.39 -4.90
CA VAL A 18 7.70 11.41 -3.43
C VAL A 18 6.37 12.06 -3.09
N TYR A 19 5.36 11.24 -2.80
CA TYR A 19 4.08 11.72 -2.31
C TYR A 19 4.27 12.11 -0.84
N GLU A 20 4.09 13.39 -0.52
CA GLU A 20 4.09 13.88 0.86
C GLU A 20 2.89 13.26 1.59
N VAL A 21 3.17 12.27 2.43
CA VAL A 21 2.13 11.59 3.23
C VAL A 21 1.68 12.56 4.32
N PRO A 22 0.36 12.79 4.50
CA PRO A 22 -0.14 13.75 5.48
C PRO A 22 0.34 13.43 6.91
N GLU A 23 0.55 14.47 7.72
CA GLU A 23 0.97 14.37 9.14
C GLU A 23 0.07 13.46 9.99
N ASN A 24 -1.14 13.13 9.53
CA ASN A 24 -2.07 12.22 10.19
C ASN A 24 -1.87 10.75 9.79
N TRP A 25 -0.62 10.27 9.80
CA TRP A 25 -0.25 8.91 9.41
C TRP A 25 -1.14 7.81 10.04
N ASP A 26 -1.65 8.04 11.26
CA ASP A 26 -2.59 7.14 11.94
C ASP A 26 -3.93 7.00 11.21
N ILE A 27 -4.42 8.05 10.57
CA ILE A 27 -5.64 8.05 9.74
C ILE A 27 -5.40 7.21 8.48
N LEU A 28 -4.25 7.40 7.80
CA LEU A 28 -3.91 6.60 6.62
C LEU A 28 -3.77 5.12 6.97
N CYS A 29 -3.10 4.82 8.08
CA CYS A 29 -2.95 3.46 8.60
C CYS A 29 -4.31 2.84 8.95
N SER A 30 -5.21 3.61 9.60
CA SER A 30 -6.55 3.14 9.96
C SER A 30 -7.42 2.86 8.74
N ILE A 31 -7.37 3.72 7.71
CA ILE A 31 -8.07 3.51 6.44
C ILE A 31 -7.56 2.23 5.76
N CYS A 32 -6.23 2.07 5.69
CA CYS A 32 -5.62 0.90 5.09
C CYS A 32 -6.05 -0.38 5.83
N LYS A 33 -5.96 -0.40 7.17
CA LYS A 33 -6.35 -1.54 7.98
C LYS A 33 -7.83 -1.87 7.81
N GLY A 34 -8.71 -0.87 7.81
CA GLY A 34 -10.14 -1.06 7.58
C GLY A 34 -10.45 -1.64 6.19
N ALA A 35 -9.80 -1.13 5.14
CA ALA A 35 -9.94 -1.66 3.79
C ALA A 35 -9.48 -3.13 3.70
N LEU A 36 -8.30 -3.42 4.25
CA LEU A 36 -7.72 -4.76 4.26
C LEU A 36 -8.54 -5.76 5.09
N SER A 37 -9.06 -5.35 6.23
CA SER A 37 -9.86 -6.24 7.08
C SER A 37 -11.10 -6.77 6.35
N GLY A 38 -11.76 -5.92 5.56
CA GLY A 38 -12.85 -6.35 4.68
C GLY A 38 -12.41 -7.32 3.59
N ILE A 39 -11.26 -7.06 2.94
CA ILE A 39 -10.68 -7.95 1.92
C ILE A 39 -10.33 -9.33 2.53
N ILE A 40 -9.67 -9.34 3.69
CA ILE A 40 -9.26 -10.55 4.39
C ILE A 40 -10.48 -11.35 4.82
N SER A 41 -11.53 -10.69 5.34
CA SER A 41 -12.78 -11.34 5.73
C SER A 41 -13.48 -12.01 4.55
N LEU A 42 -13.49 -11.36 3.38
CA LEU A 42 -14.03 -11.94 2.15
C LEU A 42 -13.21 -13.15 1.70
N ILE A 43 -11.88 -13.05 1.71
CA ILE A 43 -10.99 -14.17 1.34
C ILE A 43 -11.18 -15.35 2.28
N LYS A 44 -11.22 -15.14 3.60
CA LYS A 44 -11.44 -16.19 4.61
C LYS A 44 -12.82 -16.83 4.54
N GLY A 45 -13.82 -16.09 4.03
CA GLY A 45 -15.16 -16.58 3.81
C GLY A 45 -15.37 -17.28 2.47
N ASP A 46 -14.30 -17.60 1.74
CA ASP A 46 -14.34 -18.17 0.38
C ASP A 46 -15.20 -17.35 -0.60
N ALA A 47 -15.18 -16.02 -0.44
CA ALA A 47 -15.91 -15.11 -1.33
C ALA A 47 -15.45 -15.30 -2.79
N SER A 48 -16.39 -15.20 -3.72
CA SER A 48 -16.06 -15.20 -5.14
C SER A 48 -15.17 -14.01 -5.48
N LYS A 49 -14.34 -14.17 -6.51
CA LYS A 49 -13.51 -13.08 -7.04
C LYS A 49 -14.36 -11.84 -7.35
N GLU A 50 -15.55 -12.04 -7.91
CA GLU A 50 -16.49 -10.98 -8.27
C GLU A 50 -16.93 -10.14 -7.07
N LEU A 51 -17.18 -10.78 -5.92
CA LEU A 51 -17.55 -10.09 -4.68
C LEU A 51 -16.38 -9.27 -4.10
N ILE A 52 -15.16 -9.78 -4.23
CA ILE A 52 -13.93 -9.07 -3.82
C ILE A 52 -13.70 -7.85 -4.73
N ASP A 53 -13.84 -8.03 -6.05
CA ASP A 53 -13.68 -6.96 -7.03
C ASP A 53 -14.75 -5.86 -6.83
N GLU A 54 -15.98 -6.22 -6.48
CA GLU A 54 -17.04 -5.26 -6.14
C GLU A 54 -16.70 -4.46 -4.87
N TYR A 55 -16.19 -5.12 -3.83
CA TYR A 55 -15.77 -4.46 -2.59
C TYR A 55 -14.62 -3.47 -2.85
N VAL A 56 -13.60 -3.89 -3.60
CA VAL A 56 -12.49 -3.03 -4.04
C VAL A 56 -13.01 -1.84 -4.85
N GLY A 57 -13.95 -2.07 -5.77
CA GLY A 57 -14.62 -1.01 -6.54
C GLY A 57 -15.25 0.06 -5.63
N LYS A 58 -16.06 -0.37 -4.66
CA LYS A 58 -16.74 0.55 -3.72
C LYS A 58 -15.77 1.34 -2.85
N LEU A 59 -14.62 0.75 -2.50
CA LEU A 59 -13.56 1.48 -1.80
C LEU A 59 -12.94 2.55 -2.70
N CYS A 60 -12.60 2.21 -3.94
CA CYS A 60 -11.98 3.12 -4.88
C CYS A 60 -12.89 4.23 -5.40
N ASP A 61 -14.21 4.02 -5.41
CA ASP A 61 -15.19 5.04 -5.78
C ASP A 61 -15.21 6.22 -4.79
N LYS A 62 -14.68 6.03 -3.58
CA LYS A 62 -14.47 7.14 -2.62
C LYS A 62 -13.33 8.08 -3.04
N ILE A 63 -12.49 7.65 -3.99
CA ILE A 63 -11.36 8.43 -4.52
C ILE A 63 -11.50 8.52 -6.05
N PRO A 64 -12.50 9.27 -6.57
CA PRO A 64 -12.87 9.24 -7.98
C PRO A 64 -11.74 9.68 -8.92
N ILE A 65 -10.88 10.59 -8.48
CA ILE A 65 -9.75 11.12 -9.27
C ILE A 65 -8.67 10.04 -9.50
N PHE A 66 -8.53 9.08 -8.59
CA PHE A 66 -7.49 8.04 -8.64
C PHE A 66 -8.05 6.62 -8.61
N SER A 67 -9.32 6.43 -9.01
CA SER A 67 -10.00 5.12 -8.91
C SER A 67 -9.25 4.01 -9.67
N GLY A 68 -8.68 4.30 -10.85
CA GLY A 68 -7.87 3.33 -11.60
C GLY A 68 -6.60 2.89 -10.85
N LEU A 69 -5.84 3.85 -10.31
CA LEU A 69 -4.64 3.57 -9.51
C LEU A 69 -4.98 2.83 -8.21
N CYS A 70 -6.11 3.19 -7.59
CA CYS A 70 -6.62 2.52 -6.39
C CYS A 70 -6.95 1.05 -6.68
N LYS A 71 -7.62 0.76 -7.79
CA LYS A 71 -7.96 -0.62 -8.19
C LYS A 71 -6.69 -1.44 -8.42
N GLU A 72 -5.73 -0.89 -9.15
CA GLU A 72 -4.46 -1.58 -9.41
C GLU A 72 -3.68 -1.85 -8.10
N ALA A 73 -3.66 -0.90 -7.18
CA ALA A 73 -3.01 -1.05 -5.88
C ALA A 73 -3.71 -2.12 -5.03
N LEU A 74 -5.04 -2.10 -4.94
CA LEU A 74 -5.82 -3.08 -4.19
C LEU A 74 -5.79 -4.47 -4.81
N ASP A 75 -5.77 -4.61 -6.14
CA ASP A 75 -5.62 -5.90 -6.81
C ASP A 75 -4.28 -6.57 -6.48
N LYS A 76 -3.19 -5.78 -6.51
CA LYS A 76 -1.86 -6.25 -6.08
C LYS A 76 -1.88 -6.66 -4.61
N LEU A 77 -2.58 -5.90 -3.77
CA LEU A 77 -2.71 -6.17 -2.35
C LEU A 77 -3.51 -7.46 -2.08
N VAL A 78 -4.62 -7.68 -2.79
CA VAL A 78 -5.45 -8.89 -2.71
C VAL A 78 -4.63 -10.12 -3.09
N ASN A 79 -3.84 -10.04 -4.16
CA ASN A 79 -2.95 -11.14 -4.58
C ASN A 79 -1.85 -11.39 -3.55
N TYR A 80 -1.22 -10.32 -3.05
CA TYR A 80 -0.22 -10.43 -1.99
C TYR A 80 -0.79 -11.11 -0.74
N VAL A 81 -2.00 -10.74 -0.31
CA VAL A 81 -2.68 -11.37 0.83
C VAL A 81 -2.90 -12.86 0.56
N ARG A 82 -3.47 -13.21 -0.60
CA ARG A 82 -3.69 -14.62 -0.98
C ARG A 82 -2.42 -15.46 -0.98
N GLU A 83 -1.30 -14.89 -1.41
CA GLU A 83 -0.03 -15.61 -1.61
C GLU A 83 0.84 -15.65 -0.34
N HIS A 84 0.84 -14.59 0.46
CA HIS A 84 1.84 -14.37 1.52
C HIS A 84 1.25 -14.24 2.92
N LEU A 85 -0.05 -13.99 3.04
CA LEU A 85 -0.71 -13.76 4.31
C LEU A 85 -1.92 -14.68 4.40
N GLY A 86 -1.69 -15.96 4.73
CA GLY A 86 -2.79 -16.91 4.96
C GLY A 86 -3.88 -16.31 5.86
N ASP A 87 -3.56 -16.06 7.14
CA ASP A 87 -4.50 -15.54 8.14
C ASP A 87 -4.53 -14.00 8.28
N GLY A 88 -3.90 -13.25 7.37
CA GLY A 88 -4.09 -11.81 7.20
C GLY A 88 -3.82 -10.93 8.44
N ASP A 89 -2.56 -10.50 8.64
CA ASP A 89 -2.28 -9.34 9.50
C ASP A 89 -2.37 -8.05 8.67
N GLU A 90 -3.41 -7.25 8.90
CA GLU A 90 -3.61 -5.97 8.23
C GLU A 90 -2.42 -5.02 8.46
N THR A 91 -1.76 -5.13 9.62
CA THR A 91 -0.65 -4.25 9.99
C THR A 91 0.55 -4.48 9.09
N THR A 92 0.94 -5.74 8.87
CA THR A 92 2.05 -6.11 7.98
C THR A 92 1.78 -5.66 6.54
N ALA A 93 0.59 -5.92 6.01
CA ALA A 93 0.23 -5.50 4.65
C ALA A 93 0.23 -3.97 4.49
N CYS A 94 -0.36 -3.24 5.44
CA CYS A 94 -0.36 -1.77 5.41
C CYS A 94 1.03 -1.17 5.59
N THR A 95 1.90 -1.84 6.35
CA THR A 95 3.29 -1.41 6.53
C THR A 95 4.12 -1.65 5.27
N ALA A 96 3.86 -2.74 4.53
CA ALA A 96 4.53 -3.05 3.27
C ALA A 96 4.28 -2.00 2.19
N ILE A 97 3.10 -1.36 2.20
CA ILE A 97 2.76 -0.28 1.27
C ILE A 97 2.98 1.13 1.85
N HIS A 98 3.67 1.24 3.00
CA HIS A 98 3.93 2.50 3.68
C HIS A 98 2.66 3.29 4.06
N ALA A 99 1.54 2.61 4.30
CA ALA A 99 0.34 3.23 4.88
C ALA A 99 0.39 3.22 6.43
N CYS A 100 1.11 2.27 7.02
CA CYS A 100 1.41 2.21 8.46
C CYS A 100 2.92 2.38 8.71
N LYS A 101 3.26 2.97 9.87
CA LYS A 101 4.66 3.10 10.29
C LYS A 101 5.18 1.70 10.62
N LYS A 102 6.44 1.44 10.29
CA LYS A 102 7.13 0.28 10.87
C LYS A 102 7.28 0.57 12.36
N GLU A 103 7.07 -0.43 13.22
CA GLU A 103 7.27 -0.28 14.67
C GLU A 103 8.69 0.20 15.06
N THR A 104 9.65 0.14 14.13
CA THR A 104 11.00 0.69 14.27
C THR A 104 11.06 2.23 14.35
N ASP A 105 9.99 2.96 14.01
CA ASP A 105 9.97 4.43 14.11
C ASP A 105 9.76 4.97 15.54
N THR A 106 9.52 4.10 16.53
CA THR A 106 9.26 4.54 17.93
C THR A 106 10.50 4.51 18.83
N LEU A 107 11.61 3.90 18.42
CA LEU A 107 12.83 3.83 19.26
C LEU A 107 13.73 5.07 19.19
N ILE A 108 13.34 6.13 18.48
CA ILE A 108 14.17 7.35 18.32
C ILE A 108 13.55 8.61 18.95
N LEU A 109 12.28 8.59 19.42
CA LEU A 109 11.59 9.81 19.88
C LEU A 109 11.18 9.84 21.37
N VAL A 110 11.50 8.83 22.17
CA VAL A 110 11.36 8.89 23.64
C VAL A 110 12.72 8.82 24.32
N ASN A 111 13.55 9.83 24.09
CA ASN A 111 14.68 10.11 24.96
C ASN A 111 14.92 11.62 25.06
N TRP A 112 14.03 12.29 25.77
CA TRP A 112 14.21 13.60 26.41
C TRP A 112 13.49 13.60 27.76
#